data_AF-A0AAU7KXK5-F1
#
_entry.id   AF-A0AAU7KXK5-F1
#
_cell.length_a   1.000
_cell.length_b   1.000
_cell.length_c   1.000
_cell.angle_alpha   90.00
_cell.angle_beta   90.00
_cell.angle_gamma   90.00
#
_symmetry.space_group_name_H-M   'P 1'
#
loop_
_entity.id
_entity.type
_entity.pdbx_description
1 polymer ?
#
loop_
_entity_poly.entity_id
_entity_poly.type
_entity_poly.pdbx_seq_one_letter_code
_entity_poly.pdbx_strand_id
1 'polypeptide(L)'
;MSSAASNDDIVMLPDLIDQLSEAPVPPAIPWIPQTWGWSLLAVVIVALLTLWGIRRYLRWRADAYRRAALIELDQRLDDEGAIALAEILRRTALSAYPRERVAGLTGQRWWRFLDASLGDRRTPHFDGPLGQELSTAPYRATTTDGTTPPSAELVALSRRWIRHHRRDIPQESAS
;
A
#
# COMPACT_ATOMS: atom_id res chain seq x y z
N MET A 1 -97.96 -44.92 -14.72
CA MET A 1 -97.57 -44.75 -16.14
C MET A 1 -96.66 -43.53 -16.18
N SER A 2 -95.35 -43.76 -16.10
CA SER A 2 -94.41 -43.61 -17.23
C SER A 2 -94.36 -42.16 -17.71
N SER A 3 -93.39 -41.37 -17.25
CA SER A 3 -92.04 -41.26 -17.81
C SER A 3 -92.05 -40.61 -19.20
N ALA A 4 -91.68 -39.33 -19.22
CA ALA A 4 -90.87 -38.74 -20.28
C ALA A 4 -90.00 -37.69 -19.60
N ALA A 5 -88.71 -37.98 -19.53
CA ALA A 5 -87.71 -37.21 -18.83
C ALA A 5 -87.53 -35.80 -19.42
N SER A 6 -87.32 -34.84 -18.53
CA SER A 6 -86.76 -33.50 -18.78
C SER A 6 -85.55 -33.62 -19.69
N ASN A 7 -85.56 -32.98 -20.85
CA ASN A 7 -84.43 -32.99 -21.80
C ASN A 7 -84.06 -31.60 -22.32
N ASP A 8 -84.37 -30.52 -21.58
CA ASP A 8 -84.05 -29.14 -21.99
C ASP A 8 -82.95 -28.45 -21.17
N ASP A 9 -82.31 -29.14 -20.23
CA ASP A 9 -81.13 -28.60 -19.54
C ASP A 9 -79.83 -29.20 -20.11
N ILE A 10 -79.68 -29.23 -21.44
CA ILE A 10 -78.35 -29.38 -22.03
C ILE A 10 -77.68 -28.02 -21.93
N VAL A 11 -77.11 -27.76 -20.76
CA VAL A 11 -76.20 -26.64 -20.57
C VAL A 11 -75.10 -26.76 -21.61
N MET A 12 -75.07 -25.86 -22.57
CA MET A 12 -74.11 -25.88 -23.65
C MET A 12 -72.73 -25.61 -23.07
N LEU A 13 -71.78 -26.48 -23.40
CA LEU A 13 -70.37 -26.40 -22.99
C LEU A 13 -69.76 -24.98 -23.07
N PRO A 14 -70.09 -24.11 -24.05
CA PRO A 14 -69.62 -22.72 -24.05
C PRO A 14 -70.14 -21.85 -22.90
N ASP A 15 -71.37 -22.04 -22.41
CA ASP A 15 -71.93 -21.24 -21.28
C ASP A 15 -71.24 -21.58 -19.95
N LEU A 16 -70.67 -22.78 -19.82
CA LEU A 16 -69.87 -23.16 -18.65
C LEU A 16 -68.52 -22.44 -18.59
N ILE A 17 -67.97 -22.02 -19.73
CA ILE A 17 -66.68 -21.33 -19.82
C ILE A 17 -66.83 -19.89 -19.33
N ASP A 18 -67.95 -19.24 -19.65
CA ASP A 18 -68.25 -17.86 -19.22
C ASP A 18 -68.57 -17.75 -17.71
N GLN A 19 -68.89 -18.88 -17.05
CA GLN A 19 -69.04 -18.97 -15.59
C GLN A 19 -67.72 -19.21 -14.84
N LEU A 20 -66.59 -19.37 -15.53
CA LEU A 20 -65.29 -19.45 -14.87
C LEU A 20 -64.91 -18.06 -14.35
N SER A 21 -65.13 -17.85 -13.06
CA SER A 21 -64.69 -16.64 -12.35
C SER A 21 -63.20 -16.42 -12.57
N GLU A 22 -62.84 -15.30 -13.18
CA GLU A 22 -61.46 -14.92 -13.45
C GLU A 22 -60.68 -14.86 -12.12
N ALA A 23 -59.73 -15.77 -11.95
CA ALA A 23 -58.98 -15.90 -10.71
C ALA A 23 -58.22 -14.58 -10.47
N PRO A 24 -58.31 -13.95 -9.29
CA PRO A 24 -57.56 -12.74 -9.01
C PRO A 24 -56.06 -13.04 -9.19
N VAL A 25 -55.42 -12.30 -10.09
CA VAL A 25 -53.99 -12.43 -10.36
C VAL A 25 -53.26 -12.23 -9.03
N PRO A 26 -52.41 -13.18 -8.59
CA PRO A 26 -51.72 -13.02 -7.32
C PRO A 26 -50.89 -11.73 -7.37
N PRO A 27 -50.90 -10.91 -6.30
CA PRO A 27 -50.06 -9.73 -6.26
C PRO A 27 -48.63 -10.17 -6.53
N ALA A 28 -47.95 -9.48 -7.47
CA ALA A 28 -46.59 -9.81 -7.85
C ALA A 28 -45.73 -9.88 -6.59
N ILE A 29 -45.28 -11.09 -6.25
CA ILE A 29 -44.37 -11.31 -5.13
C ILE A 29 -43.15 -10.45 -5.42
N PRO A 30 -42.75 -9.50 -4.57
CA PRO A 30 -41.54 -8.73 -4.82
C PRO A 30 -40.36 -9.71 -4.87
N TRP A 31 -39.81 -9.92 -6.08
CA TRP A 31 -38.70 -10.85 -6.36
C TRP A 31 -37.37 -10.44 -5.73
N ILE A 32 -37.36 -9.36 -4.96
CA ILE A 32 -36.18 -8.82 -4.32
C ILE A 32 -36.46 -8.85 -2.83
N PRO A 33 -35.80 -9.71 -2.03
CA PRO A 33 -35.78 -9.50 -0.60
C PRO A 33 -35.04 -8.17 -0.39
N GLN A 34 -35.80 -7.11 -0.11
CA GLN A 34 -35.29 -5.80 0.29
C GLN A 34 -34.77 -5.89 1.73
N THR A 35 -33.89 -6.86 1.96
CA THR A 35 -33.23 -7.08 3.23
C THR A 35 -32.05 -6.13 3.32
N TRP A 36 -31.81 -5.63 4.52
CA TRP A 36 -30.64 -4.83 4.88
C TRP A 36 -29.29 -5.53 4.58
N GLY A 37 -29.31 -6.77 4.08
CA GLY A 37 -28.13 -7.51 3.66
C GLY A 37 -27.39 -6.87 2.48
N TRP A 38 -28.09 -6.29 1.51
CA TRP A 38 -27.43 -5.60 0.38
C TRP A 38 -26.80 -4.27 0.80
N SER A 39 -27.45 -3.52 1.68
CA SER A 39 -26.85 -2.31 2.24
C SER A 39 -25.65 -2.64 3.12
N LEU A 40 -25.72 -3.70 3.94
CA LEU A 40 -24.57 -4.21 4.71
C LEU A 40 -23.44 -4.64 3.77
N LEU A 41 -23.74 -5.38 2.71
CA LEU A 41 -22.77 -5.82 1.71
C LEU A 41 -22.11 -4.63 1.00
N ALA A 42 -22.89 -3.63 0.59
CA ALA A 42 -22.38 -2.40 -0.01
C ALA A 42 -21.45 -1.66 0.95
N VAL A 43 -21.82 -1.53 2.24
CA VAL A 43 -20.96 -0.91 3.26
C VAL A 43 -19.65 -1.67 3.42
N VAL A 44 -19.70 -3.01 3.46
CA VAL A 44 -18.48 -3.84 3.57
C VAL A 44 -17.58 -3.66 2.34
N ILE A 45 -18.15 -3.65 1.13
CA ILE A 45 -17.39 -3.44 -0.10
C ILE A 45 -16.74 -2.06 -0.09
N VAL A 46 -17.48 -1.01 0.27
CA VAL A 46 -16.95 0.35 0.37
C VAL A 46 -15.82 0.41 1.40
N ALA A 47 -16.02 -0.16 2.59
CA ALA A 47 -14.98 -0.21 3.63
C ALA A 47 -13.70 -0.92 3.14
N LEU A 48 -13.84 -2.06 2.46
CA LEU A 48 -12.71 -2.78 1.88
C LEU A 48 -11.99 -1.96 0.82
N LEU A 49 -12.72 -1.30 -0.09
CA LEU A 49 -12.16 -0.44 -1.13
C LEU A 49 -11.45 0.78 -0.52
N THR A 50 -12.03 1.41 0.51
CA THR A 50 -11.40 2.52 1.24
C THR A 50 -10.13 2.05 1.93
N LEU A 51 -10.17 0.92 2.63
CA LEU A 51 -8.99 0.37 3.32
C LEU A 51 -7.89 0.00 2.31
N TRP A 52 -8.26 -0.59 1.18
CA TRP A 52 -7.36 -0.92 0.10
C TRP A 52 -6.77 0.34 -0.55
N GLY A 53 -7.60 1.34 -0.82
CA GLY A 53 -7.20 2.63 -1.37
C GLY A 53 -6.25 3.38 -0.45
N ILE A 54 -6.54 3.45 0.85
CA ILE A 54 -5.67 4.04 1.86
C ILE A 54 -4.34 3.29 1.91
N ARG A 55 -4.35 1.95 1.96
CA ARG A 55 -3.11 1.17 1.94
C ARG A 55 -2.31 1.39 0.67
N ARG A 56 -2.97 1.41 -0.49
CA ARG A 56 -2.35 1.66 -1.78
C ARG A 56 -1.75 3.06 -1.83
N TYR A 57 -2.47 4.07 -1.35
CA TYR A 57 -2.03 5.46 -1.29
C TYR A 57 -0.84 5.62 -0.34
N LEU A 58 -0.90 5.03 0.85
CA LEU A 58 0.22 5.02 1.80
C LEU A 58 1.45 4.33 1.20
N ARG A 59 1.27 3.22 0.48
CA ARG A 59 2.35 2.57 -0.29
C ARG A 59 2.88 3.46 -1.42
N TRP A 60 2.00 4.12 -2.16
CA TRP A 60 2.39 4.98 -3.28
C TRP A 60 3.15 6.23 -2.79
N ARG A 61 2.70 6.81 -1.69
CA ARG A 61 3.37 7.90 -0.98
C ARG A 61 4.68 7.41 -0.35
N ALA A 62 4.74 6.14 0.06
CA ALA A 62 5.98 5.50 0.48
C ALA A 62 6.96 5.23 -0.69
N ASP A 63 6.48 5.10 -1.92
CA ASP A 63 7.37 5.00 -3.07
C ASP A 63 7.78 6.38 -3.59
N ALA A 64 6.94 7.41 -3.35
CA ALA A 64 7.21 8.79 -3.75
C ALA A 64 8.45 9.39 -3.09
N TYR A 65 8.62 9.28 -1.76
CA TYR A 65 9.82 9.82 -1.10
C TYR A 65 11.09 9.08 -1.52
N ARG A 66 11.02 7.78 -1.80
CA ARG A 66 12.16 6.98 -2.29
C ARG A 66 12.58 7.45 -3.68
N ARG A 67 11.61 7.68 -4.57
CA ARG A 67 11.87 8.20 -5.91
C ARG A 67 12.45 9.61 -5.84
N ALA A 68 11.88 10.49 -5.01
CA ALA A 68 12.40 11.83 -4.81
C ALA A 68 13.84 11.82 -4.31
N ALA A 69 14.14 11.00 -3.29
CA ALA A 69 15.50 10.84 -2.76
C ALA A 69 16.49 10.29 -3.79
N LEU A 70 16.08 9.36 -4.65
CA LEU A 70 16.95 8.83 -5.72
C LEU A 70 17.21 9.85 -6.83
N ILE A 71 16.21 10.65 -7.20
CA ILE A 71 16.36 11.71 -8.20
C ILE A 71 17.26 12.82 -7.65
N GLU A 72 17.02 13.26 -6.41
CA GLU A 72 17.86 14.26 -5.74
C GLU A 72 19.30 13.75 -5.62
N LEU A 73 19.47 12.45 -5.35
CA LEU A 73 20.80 11.85 -5.29
C LEU A 73 21.50 11.90 -6.65
N ASP A 74 20.83 11.51 -7.73
CA ASP A 74 21.43 11.54 -9.07
C ASP A 74 21.86 12.95 -9.48
N GLN A 75 21.08 13.96 -9.11
CA GLN A 75 21.36 15.37 -9.43
C GLN A 75 22.53 15.94 -8.62
N ARG A 76 22.62 15.61 -7.33
CA ARG A 76 23.62 16.19 -6.41
C ARG A 76 24.90 15.35 -6.30
N LEU A 77 24.90 14.12 -6.82
CA LEU A 77 26.05 13.23 -6.73
C LEU A 77 27.26 13.76 -7.51
N ASP A 78 27.04 14.39 -8.65
CA ASP A 78 28.13 14.89 -9.49
C ASP A 78 28.81 16.13 -8.90
N ASP A 79 28.04 17.00 -8.23
CA ASP A 79 28.55 18.24 -7.62
C ASP A 79 29.06 18.04 -6.18
N GLU A 80 28.26 17.38 -5.34
CA GLU A 80 28.49 17.28 -3.89
C GLU A 80 28.94 15.88 -3.44
N GLY A 81 28.89 14.88 -4.33
CA GLY A 81 29.46 13.56 -4.11
C GLY A 81 28.98 12.90 -2.81
N ALA A 82 29.94 12.60 -1.93
CA ALA A 82 29.68 11.89 -0.68
C ALA A 82 28.89 12.72 0.35
N ILE A 83 28.86 14.05 0.23
CA ILE A 83 28.07 14.92 1.10
C ILE A 83 26.58 14.76 0.80
N ALA A 84 26.20 14.80 -0.48
CA ALA A 84 24.82 14.55 -0.90
C ALA A 84 24.33 13.18 -0.43
N LEU A 85 25.18 12.15 -0.53
CA LEU A 85 24.86 10.81 0.00
C LEU A 85 24.52 10.85 1.50
N ALA A 86 25.37 11.49 2.30
CA ALA A 86 25.16 11.57 3.75
C ALA A 86 23.90 12.35 4.12
N GLU A 87 23.63 13.48 3.47
CA GLU A 87 22.45 14.30 3.72
C GLU A 87 21.16 13.58 3.31
N ILE A 88 21.14 13.00 2.10
CA ILE A 88 19.95 12.31 1.56
C ILE A 88 19.63 11.07 2.38
N LEU A 89 20.63 10.29 2.81
CA LEU A 89 20.41 9.16 3.72
C LEU A 89 19.81 9.62 5.06
N ARG A 90 20.34 10.71 5.63
CA ARG A 90 19.84 11.28 6.89
C ARG A 90 18.38 11.75 6.75
N ARG A 91 18.07 12.51 5.70
CA ARG A 91 16.73 13.03 5.40
C ARG A 91 15.74 11.88 5.13
N THR A 92 16.18 10.87 4.39
CA THR A 92 15.37 9.67 4.09
C THR A 92 15.08 8.89 5.37
N ALA A 93 16.05 8.73 6.26
CA ALA A 93 15.82 8.09 7.57
C ALA A 93 14.86 8.90 8.45
N LEU A 94 14.99 10.22 8.53
CA LEU A 94 14.06 11.08 9.28
C LEU A 94 12.63 11.06 8.70
N SER A 95 12.49 10.77 7.41
CA SER A 95 11.19 10.62 6.76
C SER A 95 10.58 9.23 6.96
N ALA A 96 11.41 8.21 7.22
CA ALA A 96 11.00 6.82 7.35
C ALA A 96 10.80 6.36 8.80
N TYR A 97 11.48 6.99 9.77
CA TYR A 97 11.48 6.61 11.18
C TYR A 97 11.22 7.82 12.11
N PRO A 98 10.74 7.58 13.35
CA PRO A 98 10.57 8.65 14.34
C PRO A 98 11.88 9.38 14.61
N ARG A 99 11.79 10.71 14.75
CA ARG A 99 12.95 11.60 14.94
C ARG A 99 13.75 11.24 16.18
N GLU A 100 13.08 10.79 17.24
CA GLU A 100 13.66 10.42 18.52
C GLU A 100 14.64 9.26 18.38
N ARG A 101 14.40 8.35 17.43
CA ARG A 101 15.28 7.20 17.18
C ARG A 101 16.49 7.54 16.31
N VAL A 102 16.32 8.42 15.33
CA VAL A 102 17.35 8.67 14.31
C VAL A 102 18.23 9.86 14.66
N ALA A 103 17.67 10.93 15.25
CA ALA A 103 18.39 12.20 15.42
C ALA A 103 19.64 12.06 16.29
N GLY A 104 19.61 11.20 17.31
CA GLY A 104 20.74 10.93 18.20
C GLY A 104 21.77 9.93 17.68
N LEU A 105 21.53 9.28 16.54
CA LEU A 105 22.47 8.27 16.00
C LEU A 105 23.61 8.96 15.26
N THR A 106 24.84 8.68 15.68
CA THR A 106 26.07 9.19 15.07
C THR A 106 27.11 8.09 14.95
N GLY A 107 28.09 8.28 14.06
CA GLY A 107 29.21 7.36 13.85
C GLY A 107 28.77 5.91 13.64
N GLN A 108 29.36 4.99 14.41
CA GLN A 108 29.11 3.57 14.24
C GLN A 108 27.66 3.14 14.57
N ARG A 109 26.99 3.84 15.50
CA ARG A 109 25.58 3.56 15.82
C ARG A 109 24.67 3.89 14.65
N TRP A 110 25.02 4.91 13.88
CA TRP A 110 24.33 5.26 12.64
C TRP A 110 24.51 4.18 11.57
N TRP A 111 25.73 3.70 11.35
CA TRP A 111 26.00 2.65 10.36
C TRP A 111 25.29 1.34 10.69
N ARG A 112 25.38 0.88 11.94
CA ARG A 112 24.66 -0.32 12.40
C ARG A 112 23.15 -0.19 12.26
N PHE A 113 22.59 1.00 12.45
CA PHE A 113 21.19 1.26 12.19
C PHE A 113 20.83 1.15 10.70
N LEU A 114 21.67 1.68 9.80
CA LEU A 114 21.46 1.55 8.36
C LEU A 114 21.51 0.08 7.91
N ASP A 115 22.45 -0.70 8.44
CA ASP A 115 22.55 -2.13 8.15
C ASP A 115 21.38 -2.93 8.75
N ALA A 116 21.01 -2.65 10.01
CA ALA A 116 19.88 -3.30 10.66
C ALA A 116 18.54 -3.01 9.95
N SER A 117 18.38 -1.81 9.42
CA SER A 117 17.18 -1.41 8.68
C SER A 117 17.10 -2.01 7.27
N LEU A 118 18.21 -2.43 6.67
CA LEU A 118 18.18 -3.27 5.46
C LEU A 118 17.62 -4.67 5.78
N GLY A 119 17.85 -5.18 7.00
CA GLY A 119 17.38 -6.48 7.46
C GLY A 119 17.99 -7.66 6.69
N ASP A 120 19.01 -7.40 5.88
CA ASP A 120 19.66 -8.38 5.01
C ASP A 120 21.16 -8.45 5.36
N ARG A 121 21.72 -9.66 5.31
CA ARG A 121 23.15 -9.94 5.54
C ARG A 121 23.97 -9.78 4.26
N ARG A 122 23.42 -9.14 3.24
CA ARG A 122 24.11 -8.89 1.97
C ARG A 122 25.16 -7.81 2.12
N THR A 123 26.37 -8.16 1.72
CA THR A 123 27.46 -7.21 1.51
C THR A 123 27.16 -6.32 0.29
N PRO A 124 27.77 -5.12 0.22
CA PRO A 124 28.58 -4.46 1.25
C PRO A 124 27.73 -3.88 2.40
N HIS A 125 28.36 -3.57 3.54
CA HIS A 125 27.73 -3.00 4.75
C HIS A 125 28.25 -1.60 5.04
N PHE A 126 27.47 -0.80 5.78
CA PHE A 126 27.91 0.51 6.25
C PHE A 126 28.87 0.40 7.44
N ASP A 127 28.77 -0.64 8.28
CA ASP A 127 29.69 -0.88 9.40
C ASP A 127 31.06 -1.37 8.89
N GLY A 128 31.84 -0.45 8.32
CA GLY A 128 33.11 -0.73 7.67
C GLY A 128 33.73 0.49 6.99
N PRO A 129 34.59 0.30 5.97
CA PRO A 129 35.30 1.40 5.31
C PRO A 129 34.34 2.37 4.59
N LEU A 130 33.21 1.87 4.07
CA LEU A 130 32.20 2.68 3.39
C LEU A 130 31.48 3.63 4.37
N GLY A 131 31.22 3.21 5.60
CA GLY A 131 30.66 4.09 6.63
C GLY A 131 31.64 5.20 7.04
N GLN A 132 32.92 4.88 7.11
CA GLN A 132 33.97 5.88 7.38
C GLN A 132 34.07 6.89 6.25
N GLU A 133 34.03 6.45 4.99
CA GLU A 133 33.97 7.33 3.82
C GLU A 133 32.78 8.30 3.91
N LEU A 134 31.59 7.78 4.22
CA LEU A 134 30.38 8.59 4.40
C LEU A 134 30.51 9.62 5.54
N SER A 135 31.14 9.25 6.65
CA SER A 135 31.30 10.15 7.82
C SER A 135 32.38 11.22 7.65
N THR A 136 33.41 10.92 6.85
CA THR A 136 34.51 11.84 6.57
C THR A 136 34.20 12.77 5.41
N ALA A 137 33.17 12.47 4.62
CA ALA A 137 32.74 13.26 3.47
C ALA A 137 32.56 14.77 3.74
N PRO A 138 31.85 15.20 4.81
CA PRO A 138 31.68 16.63 5.10
C PRO A 138 32.99 17.34 5.45
N TYR A 139 33.98 16.59 5.95
CA TYR A 139 35.29 17.11 6.32
C TYR A 139 36.30 17.07 5.17
N ARG A 140 36.02 16.33 4.09
CA ARG A 140 36.92 16.21 2.92
C ARG A 140 36.71 17.32 1.89
N ALA A 141 35.48 17.82 1.76
CA ALA A 141 35.15 18.88 0.81
C ALA A 141 35.79 20.26 1.12
N THR A 142 36.39 20.42 2.30
CA THR A 142 37.12 21.66 2.65
C THR A 142 38.55 21.68 2.14
N THR A 143 39.01 20.64 1.46
CA THR A 143 40.34 20.61 0.84
C THR A 143 40.23 21.15 -0.58
N THR A 144 41.02 22.16 -0.89
CA THR A 144 41.00 23.08 -2.06
C THR A 144 40.82 22.47 -3.47
N ASP A 145 40.90 21.14 -3.64
CA ASP A 145 40.87 20.45 -4.93
C ASP A 145 39.64 19.55 -5.10
N GLY A 146 38.46 20.16 -5.29
CA GLY A 146 37.26 19.46 -5.77
C GLY A 146 36.67 18.39 -4.83
N THR A 147 35.39 18.08 -5.05
CA THR A 147 34.75 16.97 -4.35
C THR A 147 35.35 15.65 -4.86
N THR A 148 36.07 14.93 -4.00
CA THR A 148 36.50 13.56 -4.35
C THR A 148 35.26 12.72 -4.65
N PRO A 149 35.17 12.07 -5.83
CA PRO A 149 34.01 11.28 -6.17
C PRO A 149 33.86 10.12 -5.17
N PRO A 150 32.64 9.87 -4.65
CA PRO A 150 32.41 8.75 -3.77
C PRO A 150 32.68 7.43 -4.47
N SER A 151 33.09 6.42 -3.71
CA SER A 151 33.26 5.07 -4.23
C SER A 151 31.94 4.56 -4.83
N ALA A 152 32.04 3.88 -5.99
CA ALA A 152 30.87 3.32 -6.66
C ALA A 152 30.10 2.33 -5.75
N GLU A 153 30.81 1.66 -4.85
CA GLU A 153 30.24 0.77 -3.83
C GLU A 153 29.39 1.53 -2.81
N LEU A 154 29.86 2.69 -2.31
CA LEU A 154 29.08 3.52 -1.39
C LEU A 154 27.82 4.06 -2.05
N VAL A 155 27.90 4.48 -3.31
CA VAL A 155 26.75 4.93 -4.10
C VAL A 155 25.74 3.79 -4.27
N ALA A 156 26.20 2.61 -4.69
CA ALA A 156 25.34 1.45 -4.88
C ALA A 156 24.67 1.01 -3.57
N LEU A 157 25.43 0.99 -2.46
CA LEU A 157 24.92 0.66 -1.13
C LEU A 157 23.85 1.66 -0.67
N SER A 158 24.10 2.95 -0.86
CA SER A 158 23.16 4.02 -0.49
C SER A 158 21.87 3.96 -1.31
N ARG A 159 21.97 3.77 -2.63
CA ARG A 159 20.80 3.56 -3.51
C ARG A 159 19.99 2.33 -3.09
N ARG A 160 20.67 1.23 -2.75
CA ARG A 160 20.03 0.00 -2.28
C ARG A 160 19.28 0.24 -0.97
N TRP A 161 19.90 0.92 -0.02
CA TRP A 161 19.27 1.27 1.26
C TRP A 161 18.02 2.13 1.06
N ILE A 162 18.10 3.19 0.24
CA ILE A 162 16.94 4.06 -0.06
C ILE A 162 15.77 3.25 -0.62
N ARG A 163 16.05 2.27 -1.50
CA ARG A 163 15.02 1.42 -2.13
C ARG A 163 14.43 0.36 -1.20
N HIS A 164 15.23 -0.24 -0.31
CA HIS A 164 14.86 -1.48 0.37
C HIS A 164 14.80 -1.40 1.89
N HIS A 165 15.11 -0.25 2.51
CA HIS A 165 15.02 -0.14 3.98
C HIS A 165 13.63 -0.50 4.51
N ARG A 166 13.62 -1.18 5.65
CA ARG A 166 12.43 -1.60 6.38
C ARG A 166 12.04 -0.58 7.42
N ARG A 167 10.79 -0.10 7.37
CA ARG A 167 10.29 0.91 8.32
C ARG A 167 10.00 0.34 9.70
N ASP A 168 9.83 -0.98 9.78
CA ASP A 168 9.62 -1.77 10.98
C ASP A 168 10.97 -2.36 11.44
N ILE A 169 11.71 -1.60 12.26
CA ILE A 169 12.83 -2.17 13.01
C ILE A 169 12.28 -2.57 14.39
N PRO A 170 12.21 -3.87 14.71
CA PRO A 170 11.87 -4.34 16.05
C PRO A 170 12.79 -3.67 17.08
N GLN A 171 12.22 -3.23 18.21
CA GLN A 171 12.95 -2.51 19.25
C GLN A 171 14.04 -3.33 19.97
N GLU A 172 14.23 -4.59 19.60
CA GLU A 172 15.03 -5.58 20.34
C GLU A 172 16.55 -5.47 20.14
N SER A 173 17.05 -4.74 19.16
CA SER A 173 18.51 -4.70 18.88
C SER A 173 19.30 -3.72 19.75
N ALA A 174 18.72 -3.21 20.84
CA ALA A 174 19.32 -2.22 21.73
C ALA A 174 19.77 -2.77 23.10
N SER A 175 19.86 -4.09 23.26
CA SER A 175 20.43 -4.73 24.47
C SER A 175 21.83 -5.25 24.20
#